data_AF-A0AAW9WP22-F1
#
_entry.id   AF-A0AAW9WP22-F1
#
_cell.length_a   1.000
_cell.length_b   1.000
_cell.length_c   1.000
_cell.angle_alpha   90.00
_cell.angle_beta   90.00
_cell.angle_gamma   90.00
#
_symmetry.space_group_name_H-M   'P 1'
#
loop_
_entity.id
_entity.type
_entity.pdbx_description
1 polymer ?
#
loop_
_entity_poly.entity_id
_entity_poly.type
_entity_poly.pdbx_seq_one_letter_code
_entity_poly.pdbx_strand_id
1 'polypeptide(L)'
;MSLPGLTGEQGTTGTGNSNSSPLRASWPFSLVLSSGRFYNNTINPVHGTSKKENHMKITLHEGLDLSEPEIEIRCHIADPRLKRLIDYIHQYSFSLEGRIGDASFYLHSEEIIYVDSADGRTFLYSGKNVYESRETLASLEEKLANTTFVRISKNCIVNTAWLKSVSPLWNHRLEALLKNGEKLIVSRNYIPALKEKLSQ
;
A
#
# COMPACT_ATOMS: atom_id res chain seq x y z
N MET A 1 -24.34 40.52 41.25
CA MET A 1 -24.86 40.29 42.62
C MET A 1 -24.64 38.82 42.96
N SER A 2 -23.76 38.61 43.94
CA SER A 2 -23.64 37.48 44.89
C SER A 2 -23.37 36.04 44.40
N LEU A 3 -22.11 35.62 44.61
CA LEU A 3 -21.71 34.35 45.24
C LEU A 3 -22.14 34.35 46.74
N PRO A 4 -22.25 33.21 47.45
CA PRO A 4 -21.12 32.45 48.06
C PRO A 4 -21.30 30.91 47.89
N GLY A 5 -20.38 29.97 48.16
CA GLY A 5 -19.22 29.84 49.07
C GLY A 5 -19.34 28.45 49.74
N LEU A 6 -18.47 27.49 49.42
CA LEU A 6 -17.33 26.99 50.22
C LEU A 6 -17.67 26.17 51.49
N THR A 7 -17.11 24.95 51.59
CA THR A 7 -16.34 24.29 52.69
C THR A 7 -16.36 22.76 52.46
N GLY A 8 -15.24 22.02 52.34
CA GLY A 8 -14.26 21.62 53.39
C GLY A 8 -14.77 20.33 54.07
N GLU A 9 -14.09 19.20 54.28
CA GLU A 9 -12.72 18.77 54.60
C GLU A 9 -12.59 17.24 54.32
N GLN A 10 -11.48 16.71 53.78
CA GLN A 10 -10.26 16.15 54.42
C GLN A 10 -10.40 14.91 55.34
N GLY A 11 -9.46 13.97 55.16
CA GLY A 11 -9.16 12.81 56.02
C GLY A 11 -8.51 11.66 55.24
N THR A 12 -7.25 11.74 54.78
CA THR A 12 -5.99 11.32 55.44
C THR A 12 -5.82 9.81 55.71
N THR A 13 -4.84 9.19 55.04
CA THR A 13 -3.85 8.26 55.63
C THR A 13 -2.53 8.36 54.87
N GLY A 14 -1.44 8.73 55.56
CA GLY A 14 -0.05 8.47 55.14
C GLY A 14 0.31 6.98 55.31
N THR A 15 1.51 6.45 55.07
CA THR A 15 2.88 6.98 55.00
C THR A 15 3.80 5.87 54.46
N GLY A 16 4.80 6.23 53.62
CA GLY A 16 6.16 5.62 53.47
C GLY A 16 6.30 4.12 53.13
N ASN A 17 7.35 3.60 52.49
CA ASN A 17 8.58 4.15 51.90
C ASN A 17 9.24 3.02 51.08
N SER A 18 10.08 3.41 50.12
CA SER A 18 11.30 2.75 49.64
C SER A 18 11.26 1.58 48.65
N ASN A 19 12.13 1.79 47.64
CA ASN A 19 12.94 0.85 46.88
C ASN A 19 12.37 0.19 45.60
N SER A 20 12.78 0.81 44.49
CA SER A 20 13.81 0.29 43.57
C SER A 20 13.36 0.01 42.13
N SER A 21 13.98 0.79 41.24
CA SER A 21 14.35 0.47 39.85
C SER A 21 13.27 0.51 38.76
N PRO A 22 13.19 1.61 37.98
CA PRO A 22 12.67 1.54 36.62
C PRO A 22 13.76 0.97 35.69
N LEU A 23 13.36 -0.01 34.87
CA LEU A 23 14.20 -0.66 33.89
C LEU A 23 14.80 0.36 32.92
N ARG A 24 16.13 0.33 32.89
CA ARG A 24 17.06 1.19 32.18
C ARG A 24 17.06 0.82 30.68
N ALA A 25 16.24 1.48 29.87
CA ALA A 25 16.42 1.47 28.42
C ALA A 25 17.56 2.45 28.07
N SER A 26 18.78 1.92 28.10
CA SER A 26 20.00 2.63 27.72
C SER A 26 19.98 2.95 26.22
N TRP A 27 19.68 4.19 25.88
CA TRP A 27 20.15 4.81 24.65
C TRP A 27 21.57 5.34 24.87
N PRO A 28 22.56 4.97 24.05
CA PRO A 28 23.70 5.83 23.81
C PRO A 28 23.58 6.39 22.40
N PHE A 29 23.25 7.68 22.33
CA PHE A 29 23.70 8.53 21.24
C PHE A 29 25.24 8.52 21.27
N SER A 30 25.86 7.93 20.26
CA SER A 30 27.22 8.29 19.85
C SER A 30 27.21 8.43 18.34
N LEU A 31 27.20 9.70 17.91
CA LEU A 31 27.62 10.10 16.58
C LEU A 31 29.06 9.61 16.37
N VAL A 32 29.26 8.75 15.38
CA VAL A 32 30.56 8.58 14.74
C VAL A 32 30.34 8.75 13.24
N LEU A 33 30.74 9.92 12.75
CA LEU A 33 31.01 10.15 11.33
C LEU A 33 32.25 9.33 10.98
N SER A 34 32.07 8.24 10.24
CA SER A 34 33.16 7.56 9.54
C SER A 34 32.62 6.93 8.27
N SER A 35 33.03 7.52 7.15
CA SER A 35 33.33 6.87 5.86
C SER A 35 32.49 5.66 5.45
N GLY A 36 31.72 5.84 4.37
CA GLY A 36 30.84 4.85 3.76
C GLY A 36 31.37 3.42 3.74
N ARG A 37 30.51 2.50 4.18
CA ARG A 37 30.59 1.09 3.84
C ARG A 37 29.27 0.70 3.18
N PHE A 38 29.37 0.47 1.88
CA PHE A 38 28.34 -0.16 1.07
C PHE A 38 28.03 -1.55 1.63
N TYR A 39 26.79 -1.79 2.05
CA TYR A 39 26.32 -3.13 2.42
C TYR A 39 25.80 -3.83 1.16
N ASN A 40 26.66 -4.60 0.49
CA ASN A 40 26.24 -5.49 -0.58
C ASN A 40 25.68 -6.79 0.01
N ASN A 41 24.36 -6.91 0.11
CA ASN A 41 23.74 -8.15 0.51
C ASN A 41 23.48 -9.03 -0.73
N THR A 42 24.30 -10.07 -0.92
CA THR A 42 24.14 -11.05 -2.00
C THR A 42 23.55 -12.34 -1.42
N ILE A 43 22.35 -12.73 -1.84
CA ILE A 43 21.74 -14.00 -1.46
C ILE A 43 22.09 -15.05 -2.52
N ASN A 44 22.80 -16.12 -2.14
CA ASN A 44 23.11 -17.27 -3.00
C ASN A 44 22.50 -18.57 -2.42
N PRO A 45 21.94 -19.48 -3.24
CA PRO A 45 21.56 -20.82 -2.79
C PRO A 45 22.73 -21.82 -2.90
N VAL A 46 22.65 -22.88 -2.08
CA VAL A 46 23.73 -23.85 -1.79
C VAL A 46 23.43 -25.20 -2.48
N HIS A 47 24.42 -25.71 -3.23
CA HIS A 47 24.59 -27.02 -3.92
C HIS A 47 24.00 -27.26 -5.34
N GLY A 48 24.88 -27.20 -6.36
CA GLY A 48 25.35 -28.35 -7.16
C GLY A 48 24.45 -29.02 -8.22
N THR A 49 24.59 -28.67 -9.50
CA THR A 49 25.03 -29.51 -10.66
C THR A 49 24.71 -28.84 -11.99
N SER A 50 25.56 -29.09 -12.99
CA SER A 50 25.69 -28.37 -14.26
C SER A 50 24.44 -28.30 -15.14
N LYS A 51 23.79 -27.13 -15.14
CA LYS A 51 23.12 -26.52 -16.29
C LYS A 51 23.55 -25.05 -16.25
N LYS A 52 23.90 -24.43 -17.38
CA LYS A 52 24.21 -22.99 -17.43
C LYS A 52 22.90 -22.23 -17.22
N GLU A 53 22.43 -22.18 -15.97
CA GLU A 53 21.28 -21.41 -15.57
C GLU A 53 21.69 -19.94 -15.67
N ASN A 54 20.99 -19.19 -16.53
CA ASN A 54 21.02 -17.73 -16.48
C ASN A 54 20.38 -17.32 -15.15
N HIS A 55 21.18 -17.27 -14.10
CA HIS A 55 20.73 -16.75 -12.82
C HIS A 55 20.58 -15.23 -12.95
N MET A 56 19.39 -14.73 -12.62
CA MET A 56 19.16 -13.30 -12.48
C MET A 56 19.97 -12.82 -11.26
N LYS A 57 20.92 -11.91 -11.49
CA LYS A 57 21.66 -11.24 -10.42
C LYS A 57 20.99 -9.90 -10.14
N ILE A 58 20.52 -9.70 -8.91
CA ILE A 58 19.97 -8.43 -8.44
C ILE A 58 21.03 -7.76 -7.59
N THR A 59 21.29 -6.47 -7.84
CA THR A 59 22.21 -5.65 -7.05
C THR A 59 21.45 -4.40 -6.60
N LEU A 60 21.43 -4.15 -5.29
CA LEU A 60 20.81 -2.97 -4.69
C LEU A 60 21.91 -1.98 -4.33
N HIS A 61 21.78 -0.74 -4.78
CA HIS A 61 22.67 0.36 -4.43
C HIS A 61 21.86 1.42 -3.67
N GLU A 62 22.27 1.73 -2.45
CA GLU A 62 21.66 2.76 -1.61
C GLU A 62 22.62 3.94 -1.49
N GLY A 63 22.11 5.16 -1.63
CA GLY A 63 22.88 6.40 -1.55
C GLY A 63 22.01 7.55 -1.09
N LEU A 64 22.54 8.40 -0.18
CA LEU A 64 21.84 9.59 0.31
C LEU A 64 21.77 10.71 -0.75
N ASP A 65 22.49 10.55 -1.85
CA ASP A 65 22.53 11.42 -3.03
C ASP A 65 21.39 11.15 -4.02
N LEU A 66 20.64 10.07 -3.84
CA LEU A 66 19.44 9.76 -4.61
C LEU A 66 18.23 10.46 -4.00
N SER A 67 17.60 11.37 -4.75
CA SER A 67 16.37 12.04 -4.32
C SER A 67 15.13 11.16 -4.47
N GLU A 68 15.17 10.18 -5.38
CA GLU A 68 14.09 9.25 -5.69
C GLU A 68 14.65 7.85 -5.99
N PRO A 69 13.85 6.77 -5.80
CA PRO A 69 14.28 5.43 -6.18
C PRO A 69 14.52 5.30 -7.70
N GLU A 70 15.73 4.91 -8.09
CA GLU A 70 16.09 4.63 -9.49
C GLU A 70 16.32 3.12 -9.70
N ILE A 71 15.83 2.57 -10.82
CA ILE A 71 15.97 1.14 -11.17
C ILE A 71 16.61 1.01 -12.55
N GLU A 72 17.86 0.53 -12.60
CA GLU A 72 18.59 0.22 -13.84
C GLU A 72 18.58 -1.29 -14.13
N ILE A 73 17.97 -1.72 -15.24
CA ILE A 73 17.91 -3.13 -15.67
C ILE A 73 18.82 -3.35 -16.88
N ARG A 74 19.94 -4.06 -16.69
CA ARG A 74 20.88 -4.42 -17.76
C ARG A 74 20.68 -5.88 -18.16
N CYS A 75 20.35 -6.14 -19.43
CA CYS A 75 20.17 -7.49 -19.96
C CYS A 75 20.72 -7.64 -21.38
N HIS A 76 21.03 -8.88 -21.78
CA HIS A 76 21.44 -9.17 -23.17
C HIS A 76 20.23 -9.18 -24.12
N ILE A 77 19.09 -9.73 -23.68
CA ILE A 77 17.81 -9.77 -24.41
C ILE A 77 16.68 -9.58 -23.38
N ALA A 78 15.71 -8.72 -23.71
CA ALA A 78 14.48 -8.55 -22.93
C ALA A 78 13.45 -9.63 -23.29
N ASP A 79 13.60 -10.80 -22.66
CA ASP A 79 12.66 -11.91 -22.84
C ASP A 79 11.27 -11.62 -22.21
N PRO A 80 10.22 -12.41 -22.53
CA PRO A 80 8.89 -12.20 -21.98
C PRO A 80 8.79 -12.31 -20.45
N ARG A 81 9.75 -12.96 -19.78
CA ARG A 81 9.77 -13.07 -18.31
C ARG A 81 10.32 -11.78 -17.70
N LEU A 82 11.38 -11.20 -18.29
CA LEU A 82 11.94 -9.92 -17.85
C LEU A 82 10.96 -8.76 -18.09
N LYS A 83 10.23 -8.78 -19.22
CA LYS A 83 9.17 -7.78 -19.48
C LYS A 83 8.09 -7.78 -18.38
N ARG A 84 7.62 -8.96 -17.96
CA ARG A 84 6.68 -9.05 -16.83
C ARG A 84 7.25 -8.47 -15.54
N LEU A 85 8.54 -8.67 -15.27
CA LEU A 85 9.19 -8.10 -14.09
C LEU A 85 9.23 -6.56 -14.15
N ILE A 86 9.56 -6.02 -15.33
CA ILE A 86 9.51 -4.56 -15.59
C ILE A 86 8.09 -4.03 -15.37
N ASP A 87 7.08 -4.74 -15.87
CA ASP A 87 5.67 -4.37 -15.66
C ASP A 87 5.32 -4.36 -14.17
N TYR A 88 5.73 -5.36 -13.39
CA TYR A 88 5.51 -5.38 -11.93
C TYR A 88 6.19 -4.21 -11.21
N ILE A 89 7.41 -3.85 -11.61
CA ILE A 89 8.13 -2.71 -11.03
C ILE A 89 7.40 -1.40 -11.34
N HIS A 90 6.94 -1.22 -12.58
CA HIS A 90 6.15 -0.04 -12.96
C HIS A 90 4.84 0.05 -12.18
N GLN A 91 4.19 -1.07 -11.89
CA GLN A 91 2.97 -1.09 -11.05
C GLN A 91 3.25 -0.66 -9.61
N TYR A 92 4.39 -1.06 -9.06
CA TYR A 92 4.83 -0.68 -7.71
C TYR A 92 5.14 0.82 -7.61
N SER A 93 5.69 1.40 -8.68
CA SER A 93 6.00 2.83 -8.76
C SER A 93 4.84 3.69 -9.25
N PHE A 94 3.66 3.11 -9.49
CA PHE A 94 2.52 3.82 -10.06
C PHE A 94 1.78 4.63 -8.98
N SER A 95 1.69 5.95 -9.19
CA SER A 95 0.88 6.86 -8.37
C SER A 95 -0.22 7.51 -9.20
N LEU A 96 -1.41 7.69 -8.60
CA LEU A 96 -2.50 8.45 -9.19
C LEU A 96 -2.63 9.83 -8.54
N GLU A 97 -2.84 10.86 -9.35
CA GLU A 97 -3.19 12.19 -8.85
C GLU A 97 -4.65 12.19 -8.38
N GLY A 98 -4.87 12.58 -7.12
CA GLY A 98 -6.18 12.79 -6.52
C GLY A 98 -6.27 14.15 -5.85
N ARG A 99 -7.46 14.77 -5.85
CA ARG A 99 -7.68 16.12 -5.31
C ARG A 99 -8.65 16.12 -4.14
N ILE A 100 -8.37 16.97 -3.14
CA ILE A 100 -9.31 17.33 -2.07
C ILE A 100 -9.39 18.85 -2.04
N GLY A 101 -10.53 19.40 -2.46
CA GLY A 101 -10.67 20.84 -2.72
C GLY A 101 -9.66 21.29 -3.78
N ASP A 102 -8.83 22.27 -3.45
CA ASP A 102 -7.84 22.80 -4.39
C ASP A 102 -6.49 22.06 -4.36
N ALA A 103 -6.24 21.25 -3.32
CA ALA A 103 -4.98 20.54 -3.15
C ALA A 103 -4.93 19.24 -3.98
N SER A 104 -3.78 18.99 -4.60
CA SER A 104 -3.45 17.74 -5.31
C SER A 104 -2.54 16.86 -4.44
N PHE A 105 -2.78 15.56 -4.49
CA PHE A 105 -2.04 14.52 -3.79
C PHE A 105 -1.69 13.41 -4.77
N TYR A 106 -0.49 12.83 -4.64
CA TYR A 106 -0.11 11.63 -5.37
C TYR A 106 -0.30 10.44 -4.44
N LEU A 107 -1.14 9.49 -4.86
CA LEU A 107 -1.51 8.31 -4.10
C LEU A 107 -0.83 7.10 -4.71
N HIS A 108 -0.05 6.36 -3.93
CA HIS A 108 0.48 5.09 -4.40
C HIS A 108 -0.65 4.07 -4.59
N SER A 109 -0.47 3.17 -5.56
CA SER A 109 -1.45 2.13 -5.89
C SER A 109 -1.85 1.27 -4.68
N GLU A 110 -0.94 1.04 -3.73
CA GLU A 110 -1.18 0.29 -2.49
C GLU A 110 -2.15 0.99 -1.52
N GLU A 111 -2.17 2.32 -1.53
CA GLU A 111 -3.05 3.12 -0.68
C GLU A 111 -4.49 3.13 -1.19
N ILE A 112 -4.67 2.97 -2.51
CA ILE A 112 -5.97 3.04 -3.17
C ILE A 112 -6.69 1.70 -3.02
N ILE A 113 -7.84 1.74 -2.34
CA ILE A 113 -8.69 0.60 -2.03
C ILE A 113 -9.57 0.26 -3.23
N TYR A 114 -10.25 1.28 -3.78
CA TYR A 114 -11.06 1.16 -4.98
C TYR A 114 -11.26 2.53 -5.64
N VAL A 115 -11.73 2.51 -6.87
CA VAL A 115 -12.12 3.67 -7.65
C VAL A 115 -13.60 3.52 -7.96
N ASP A 116 -14.36 4.59 -7.79
CA ASP A 116 -15.76 4.64 -8.19
C ASP A 116 -16.05 5.88 -9.03
N SER A 117 -17.11 5.83 -9.83
CA SER A 117 -17.57 6.96 -10.60
C SER A 117 -19.04 7.26 -10.29
N ALA A 118 -19.29 8.52 -9.94
CA ALA A 118 -20.62 9.05 -9.66
C ALA A 118 -20.76 10.42 -10.33
N ASP A 119 -21.92 10.67 -10.94
CA ASP A 119 -22.27 11.94 -11.59
C ASP A 119 -21.21 12.48 -12.57
N GLY A 120 -20.61 11.56 -13.35
CA GLY A 120 -19.61 11.88 -14.36
C GLY A 120 -18.22 12.21 -13.80
N ARG A 121 -18.03 12.10 -12.48
CA ARG A 121 -16.75 12.29 -11.79
C ARG A 121 -16.18 10.95 -11.35
N THR A 122 -14.89 10.93 -11.09
CA THR A 122 -14.16 9.73 -10.67
C THR A 122 -13.51 9.98 -9.32
N PHE A 123 -13.60 9.01 -8.42
CA PHE A 123 -13.15 9.12 -7.04
C PHE A 123 -12.23 7.97 -6.67
N LEU A 124 -11.07 8.30 -6.08
CA LEU A 124 -10.11 7.36 -5.53
C LEU A 124 -10.36 7.25 -4.02
N TYR A 125 -10.67 6.06 -3.55
CA TYR A 125 -10.87 5.79 -2.12
C TYR A 125 -9.57 5.26 -1.53
N SER A 126 -9.01 5.99 -0.56
CA SER A 126 -7.78 5.63 0.14
C SER A 126 -7.93 5.85 1.64
N GLY A 127 -7.88 4.76 2.42
CA GLY A 127 -8.08 4.79 3.86
C GLY A 127 -9.45 5.39 4.25
N LYS A 128 -9.45 6.57 4.86
CA LYS A 128 -10.67 7.33 5.22
C LYS A 128 -10.94 8.52 4.31
N ASN A 129 -10.08 8.75 3.34
CA ASN A 129 -10.14 9.90 2.45
C ASN A 129 -10.68 9.48 1.08
N VAL A 130 -11.36 10.42 0.44
CA VAL A 130 -11.87 10.29 -0.92
C VAL A 130 -11.29 11.43 -1.74
N TYR A 131 -10.64 11.09 -2.84
CA TYR A 131 -9.95 12.05 -3.70
C TYR A 131 -10.64 12.08 -5.06
N GLU A 132 -10.92 13.27 -5.58
CA GLU A 132 -11.44 13.43 -6.94
C GLU A 132 -10.28 13.28 -7.94
N SER A 133 -10.46 12.42 -8.94
CA SER A 133 -9.52 12.28 -10.06
C SER A 133 -10.01 13.06 -11.27
N ARG A 134 -9.08 13.70 -11.99
CA ARG A 134 -9.36 14.33 -13.29
C ARG A 134 -9.54 13.31 -14.41
N GLU A 135 -9.12 12.08 -14.19
CA GLU A 135 -9.22 11.01 -15.17
C GLU A 135 -10.57 10.32 -15.09
N THR A 136 -11.04 9.82 -16.23
CA THR A 136 -12.25 9.00 -16.27
C THR A 136 -11.95 7.61 -15.72
N LEU A 137 -12.99 6.93 -15.23
CA LEU A 137 -12.87 5.54 -14.80
C LEU A 137 -12.30 4.62 -15.90
N ALA A 138 -12.63 4.87 -17.17
CA ALA A 138 -12.11 4.09 -18.30
C ALA A 138 -10.61 4.35 -18.53
N SER A 139 -10.17 5.62 -18.47
CA SER A 139 -8.74 5.96 -18.55
C SER A 139 -7.95 5.28 -17.42
N LEU A 140 -8.50 5.31 -16.20
CA LEU A 140 -7.88 4.63 -15.06
C LEU A 140 -7.88 3.10 -15.24
N GLU A 141 -8.93 2.50 -15.78
CA GLU A 141 -8.94 1.06 -16.09
C GLU A 141 -7.80 0.65 -17.03
N GLU A 142 -7.56 1.41 -18.09
CA GLU A 142 -6.46 1.15 -19.04
C GLU A 142 -5.10 1.29 -18.37
N LYS A 143 -4.89 2.37 -17.61
CA LYS A 143 -3.65 2.58 -16.85
C LYS A 143 -3.39 1.49 -15.82
N LEU A 144 -4.46 0.95 -15.25
CA LEU A 144 -4.41 -0.04 -14.18
C LEU A 144 -4.51 -1.49 -14.70
N ALA A 145 -4.63 -1.73 -16.02
CA ALA A 145 -4.98 -3.04 -16.58
C ALA A 145 -4.05 -4.18 -16.12
N ASN A 146 -2.76 -3.91 -16.01
CA ASN A 146 -1.75 -4.90 -15.64
C ASN A 146 -1.51 -5.01 -14.12
N THR A 147 -2.15 -4.16 -13.31
CA THR A 147 -1.98 -4.10 -11.85
C THR A 147 -2.91 -5.06 -11.10
N THR A 148 -2.97 -4.95 -9.77
CA THR A 148 -3.94 -5.63 -8.89
C THR A 148 -5.37 -5.09 -9.03
N PHE A 149 -5.61 -4.06 -9.84
CA PHE A 149 -6.95 -3.49 -10.00
C PHE A 149 -7.76 -4.25 -11.04
N VAL A 150 -9.07 -4.35 -10.80
CA VAL A 150 -10.01 -4.98 -11.72
C VAL A 150 -11.37 -4.30 -11.66
N ARG A 151 -11.98 -4.09 -12.83
CA ARG A 151 -13.32 -3.52 -12.91
C ARG A 151 -14.36 -4.54 -12.47
N ILE A 152 -15.21 -4.15 -11.52
CA ILE A 152 -16.24 -5.03 -10.92
C ILE A 152 -17.67 -4.57 -11.21
N SER A 153 -17.85 -3.35 -11.70
CA SER A 153 -19.15 -2.84 -12.15
C SER A 153 -18.97 -1.81 -13.26
N LYS A 154 -20.09 -1.25 -13.77
CA LYS A 154 -20.07 -0.15 -14.74
C LYS A 154 -19.30 1.06 -14.20
N ASN A 155 -19.31 1.28 -12.90
CA ASN A 155 -18.77 2.48 -12.26
C ASN A 155 -17.63 2.21 -11.27
N CYS A 156 -17.28 0.95 -10.97
CA CYS A 156 -16.31 0.64 -9.93
C CYS A 156 -15.18 -0.28 -10.40
N ILE A 157 -13.96 0.08 -10.01
CA ILE A 157 -12.72 -0.70 -10.12
C ILE A 157 -12.21 -0.95 -8.71
N VAL A 158 -11.93 -2.21 -8.35
CA VAL A 158 -11.43 -2.57 -7.02
C VAL A 158 -9.96 -2.98 -7.08
N ASN A 159 -9.19 -2.65 -6.05
CA ASN A 159 -7.86 -3.22 -5.84
C ASN A 159 -8.00 -4.60 -5.18
N THR A 160 -7.63 -5.68 -5.87
CA THR A 160 -7.74 -7.04 -5.30
C THR A 160 -6.80 -7.27 -4.13
N ALA A 161 -5.74 -6.47 -3.97
CA ALA A 161 -4.88 -6.51 -2.79
C ALA A 161 -5.64 -6.11 -1.51
N TRP A 162 -6.74 -5.37 -1.63
CA TRP A 162 -7.63 -4.98 -0.53
C TRP A 162 -8.81 -5.93 -0.34
N LEU A 163 -8.94 -6.97 -1.16
CA LEU A 163 -10.01 -7.94 -1.08
C LEU A 163 -9.79 -8.89 0.10
N LYS A 164 -10.80 -9.05 0.95
CA LYS A 164 -10.82 -9.99 2.07
C LYS A 164 -11.52 -11.29 1.71
N SER A 165 -12.67 -11.21 1.04
CA SER A 165 -13.39 -12.38 0.55
C SER A 165 -14.38 -12.00 -0.54
N VAL A 166 -14.76 -12.98 -1.36
CA VAL A 166 -15.84 -12.85 -2.34
C VAL A 166 -16.88 -13.92 -2.06
N SER A 167 -18.15 -13.52 -1.96
CA SER A 167 -19.26 -14.44 -1.70
C SER A 167 -20.41 -14.22 -2.68
N PRO A 168 -21.10 -15.29 -3.11
CA PRO A 168 -22.27 -15.16 -3.97
C PRO A 168 -23.44 -14.51 -3.25
N LEU A 169 -24.21 -13.70 -3.99
CA LEU A 169 -25.50 -13.18 -3.58
C LEU A 169 -26.64 -13.93 -4.30
N TRP A 170 -27.83 -13.84 -3.71
CA TRP A 170 -29.05 -14.50 -4.20
C TRP A 170 -29.45 -14.12 -5.64
N ASN A 171 -28.97 -13.00 -6.17
CA ASN A 171 -29.28 -12.48 -7.50
C ASN A 171 -28.18 -12.74 -8.55
N HIS A 172 -27.36 -13.77 -8.35
CA HIS A 172 -26.21 -14.14 -9.18
C HIS A 172 -25.13 -13.05 -9.31
N ARG A 173 -25.14 -12.06 -8.41
CA ARG A 173 -24.03 -11.10 -8.23
C ARG A 173 -23.07 -11.65 -7.18
N LEU A 174 -21.90 -11.05 -7.05
CA LEU A 174 -21.00 -11.32 -5.94
C LEU A 174 -20.93 -10.10 -5.02
N GLU A 175 -20.73 -10.35 -3.74
CA GLU A 175 -20.28 -9.36 -2.76
C GLU A 175 -18.76 -9.52 -2.60
N ALA A 176 -18.04 -8.42 -2.80
CA ALA A 176 -16.62 -8.28 -2.51
C ALA A 176 -16.48 -7.58 -1.15
N LEU A 177 -16.06 -8.32 -0.14
CA LEU A 177 -15.74 -7.77 1.18
C LEU A 177 -14.28 -7.30 1.17
N LEU A 178 -14.04 -6.05 1.56
CA LEU A 178 -12.72 -5.45 1.62
C LEU A 178 -12.11 -5.58 3.02
N LYS A 179 -10.79 -5.43 3.14
CA LYS A 179 -10.04 -5.50 4.41
C LYS A 179 -10.48 -4.43 5.42
N ASN A 180 -10.96 -3.27 4.95
CA ASN A 180 -11.50 -2.20 5.79
C ASN A 180 -12.96 -2.44 6.23
N GLY A 181 -13.59 -3.54 5.80
CA GLY A 181 -14.96 -3.91 6.15
C GLY A 181 -16.02 -3.42 5.17
N GLU A 182 -15.67 -2.61 4.18
CA GLU A 182 -16.60 -2.18 3.13
C GLU A 182 -17.00 -3.34 2.22
N LYS A 183 -18.18 -3.22 1.63
CA LYS A 183 -18.78 -4.25 0.76
C LYS A 183 -19.12 -3.64 -0.58
N LEU A 184 -18.47 -4.13 -1.64
CA LEU A 184 -18.73 -3.73 -3.01
C LEU A 184 -19.50 -4.83 -3.75
N ILE A 185 -20.42 -4.44 -4.63
CA ILE A 185 -21.20 -5.41 -5.40
C ILE A 185 -20.60 -5.59 -6.79
N VAL A 186 -20.22 -6.82 -7.10
CA VAL A 186 -19.71 -7.22 -8.42
C VAL A 186 -20.89 -7.54 -9.33
N SER A 187 -20.98 -6.83 -10.45
CA SER A 187 -22.00 -7.06 -11.46
C SER A 187 -21.68 -8.30 -12.30
N ARG A 188 -22.72 -9.02 -12.77
CA ARG A 188 -22.60 -10.33 -13.44
C ARG A 188 -21.59 -10.33 -14.59
N ASN A 189 -21.61 -9.29 -15.41
CA ASN A 189 -20.75 -9.15 -16.59
C ASN A 189 -19.25 -9.03 -16.24
N TYR A 190 -18.93 -8.63 -15.00
CA TYR A 190 -17.57 -8.41 -14.53
C TYR A 190 -17.03 -9.55 -13.66
N ILE A 191 -17.87 -10.54 -13.34
CA ILE A 191 -17.45 -11.74 -12.59
C ILE A 191 -16.32 -12.51 -13.30
N PRO A 192 -16.34 -12.72 -14.63
CA PRO A 192 -15.25 -13.42 -15.32
C PRO A 192 -13.90 -12.71 -15.13
N ALA A 193 -13.86 -11.39 -15.32
CA ALA A 193 -12.64 -10.58 -15.17
C ALA A 193 -12.10 -10.64 -13.74
N LEU A 194 -12.98 -10.55 -12.72
CA LEU A 194 -12.57 -10.70 -11.33
C LEU A 194 -11.99 -12.09 -11.03
N LYS A 195 -12.62 -13.16 -11.53
CA LYS A 195 -12.13 -14.53 -11.33
C LYS A 195 -10.77 -14.75 -11.98
N GLU A 196 -10.58 -14.24 -13.19
CA GLU A 196 -9.31 -14.30 -13.89
C GLU A 196 -8.20 -13.61 -13.09
N LYS A 197 -8.45 -12.38 -12.62
CA LYS A 197 -7.50 -11.61 -11.81
C LYS A 197 -7.13 -12.30 -10.48
N LEU A 198 -8.05 -13.06 -9.87
CA LEU A 198 -7.79 -13.81 -8.62
C LEU A 198 -7.12 -15.17 -8.84
N SER A 199 -7.03 -15.64 -10.09
CA SER A 199 -6.39 -16.92 -10.45
C SER A 199 -4.95 -16.77 -10.95
N GLN A 200 -4.48 -15.52 -11.11
CA GLN A 200 -3.12 -15.15 -11.49
C GLN A 200 -2.23 -15.04 -10.25
#